data_AF-A0A7L2M0D8-F1
#
_entry.id   AF-A0A7L2M0D8-F1
#
_cell.length_a   1.000
_cell.length_b   1.000
_cell.length_c   1.000
_cell.angle_alpha   90.00
_cell.angle_beta   90.00
_cell.angle_gamma   90.00
#
_symmetry.space_group_name_H-M   'P 1'
#
loop_
_entity.id
_entity.type
_entity.pdbx_description
1 polymer ?
#
loop_
_entity_poly.entity_id
_entity_poly.type
_entity_poly.pdbx_seq_one_letter_code
_entity_poly.pdbx_strand_id
1 'polypeptide(L)'
;QLSSSRPIHSLHIGNDGAAFVEVLLGSSSGGDFQVLLPSAALMSPSESRAGAEARRVRLFGPDSLVKGPAQATWDRLRVVLSQPYCQSRPYGLSFIRVFSAPEEEE
;
A
#
# COMPACT_ATOMS: atom_id res chain seq x y z
N GLN A 1 -4.43 -12.12 2.48
CA GLN A 1 -4.69 -12.90 1.25
C GLN A 1 -5.97 -12.38 0.63
N LEU A 2 -6.02 -12.22 -0.69
CA LEU A 2 -7.21 -11.75 -1.41
C LEU A 2 -8.18 -12.93 -1.62
N SER A 3 -9.47 -12.64 -1.78
CA SER A 3 -10.48 -13.69 -1.99
C SER A 3 -10.39 -14.34 -3.37
N SER A 4 -9.81 -13.65 -4.35
CA SER A 4 -9.55 -14.14 -5.70
C SER A 4 -8.33 -13.45 -6.29
N SER A 5 -7.58 -14.18 -7.12
CA SER A 5 -6.46 -13.63 -7.88
C SER A 5 -6.96 -12.62 -8.92
N ARG A 6 -6.42 -11.40 -8.93
CA ARG A 6 -6.88 -10.33 -9.82
C ARG A 6 -5.81 -9.25 -10.05
N PRO A 7 -5.93 -8.44 -11.13
CA PRO A 7 -5.13 -7.23 -11.30
C PRO A 7 -5.51 -6.15 -10.27
N ILE A 8 -4.57 -5.24 -9.99
CA ILE A 8 -4.77 -4.17 -9.02
C ILE A 8 -4.61 -2.83 -9.73
N HIS A 9 -5.68 -2.03 -9.69
CA HIS A 9 -5.78 -0.75 -10.38
C HIS A 9 -5.50 0.44 -9.46
N SER A 10 -5.95 0.38 -8.20
CA SER A 10 -5.70 1.44 -7.23
C SER A 10 -5.70 0.95 -5.78
N LEU A 11 -5.09 1.74 -4.90
CA LEU A 11 -5.00 1.49 -3.46
C LEU A 11 -5.44 2.72 -2.67
N HIS A 12 -6.30 2.54 -1.68
CA HIS A 12 -6.56 3.58 -0.68
C HIS A 12 -5.97 3.14 0.66
N ILE A 13 -5.12 3.97 1.24
CA ILE A 13 -4.38 3.65 2.48
C ILE A 13 -4.71 4.69 3.54
N GLY A 14 -5.34 4.26 4.62
CA GLY A 14 -5.54 5.04 5.82
C GLY A 14 -4.41 4.77 6.81
N ASN A 15 -3.59 5.79 7.08
CA ASN A 15 -2.45 5.65 7.98
C ASN A 15 -2.88 5.49 9.45
N ASP A 16 -1.99 4.93 10.27
CA ASP A 16 -2.03 5.08 11.72
C ASP A 16 -0.59 5.22 12.26
N GLY A 17 0.05 6.33 11.93
CA GLY A 17 1.36 6.71 12.45
C GLY A 17 2.59 6.16 11.71
N ALA A 18 2.43 5.44 10.59
CA ALA A 18 3.58 5.03 9.77
C ALA A 18 4.13 6.22 8.96
N ALA A 19 5.46 6.32 8.81
CA ALA A 19 6.06 7.36 7.97
C ALA A 19 6.04 6.99 6.50
N PHE A 20 6.27 5.71 6.18
CA PHE A 20 6.28 5.19 4.82
C PHE A 20 5.44 3.93 4.71
N VAL A 21 4.90 3.71 3.51
CA VAL A 21 4.26 2.47 3.10
C VAL A 21 4.84 1.99 1.77
N GLU A 22 5.09 0.70 1.68
CA GLU A 22 5.40 -0.01 0.43
C GLU A 22 4.43 -1.17 0.30
N VAL A 23 3.96 -1.44 -0.93
CA VAL A 23 3.04 -2.55 -1.20
C VAL A 23 3.64 -3.44 -2.28
N LEU A 24 3.74 -4.73 -1.96
CA LEU A 24 4.20 -5.76 -2.86
C LEU A 24 3.12 -6.81 -3.10
N LEU A 25 3.18 -7.46 -4.25
CA LEU A 25 2.26 -8.49 -4.69
C LEU A 25 2.97 -9.82 -4.81
N GLY A 26 2.27 -10.89 -4.46
CA GLY A 26 2.77 -12.25 -4.60
C GLY A 26 1.65 -13.19 -5.02
N SER A 27 2.04 -14.39 -5.44
CA SER A 27 1.12 -15.47 -5.77
C SER A 27 1.20 -16.57 -4.71
N SER A 28 0.07 -17.16 -4.36
CA SER A 28 0.02 -18.35 -3.51
C SER A 28 0.66 -19.58 -4.16
N SER A 29 0.78 -19.58 -5.50
CA SER A 29 1.48 -20.61 -6.26
C SER A 29 3.01 -20.56 -6.12
N GLY A 30 3.56 -19.57 -5.40
CA GLY A 30 4.99 -19.36 -5.22
C GLY A 30 5.56 -18.23 -6.09
N GLY A 31 6.88 -18.04 -5.98
CA GLY A 31 7.61 -16.94 -6.61
C GLY A 31 7.88 -15.76 -5.66
N ASP A 32 8.67 -14.81 -6.15
CA ASP A 32 9.08 -13.63 -5.39
C ASP A 32 7.97 -12.56 -5.38
N PHE A 33 7.93 -11.79 -4.29
CA PHE A 33 7.08 -10.62 -4.20
C PHE A 33 7.59 -9.52 -5.14
N GLN A 34 6.68 -8.91 -5.92
CA GLN A 34 6.98 -7.80 -6.82
C GLN A 34 6.42 -6.49 -6.28
N VAL A 35 7.19 -5.41 -6.38
CA VAL A 35 6.78 -4.08 -5.91
C VAL A 35 5.64 -3.53 -6.77
N LEU A 36 4.48 -3.27 -6.17
CA LEU A 36 3.35 -2.59 -6.80
C LEU A 36 3.38 -1.09 -6.50
N LEU A 37 3.51 -0.73 -5.23
CA LEU A 37 3.65 0.66 -4.78
C LEU A 37 5.05 0.80 -4.17
N PRO A 38 5.97 1.53 -4.83
CA PRO A 38 7.25 1.88 -4.25
C PRO A 38 7.06 2.65 -2.94
N SER A 39 8.08 2.67 -2.08
CA SER A 39 8.03 3.37 -0.79
C SER A 39 7.49 4.79 -0.92
N ALA A 40 6.34 5.03 -0.30
CA ALA A 40 5.58 6.27 -0.39
C ALA A 40 5.42 6.89 1.00
N ALA A 41 5.69 8.19 1.12
CA ALA A 41 5.59 8.90 2.39
C ALA A 41 4.12 9.13 2.82
N LEU A 42 3.75 8.67 4.01
CA LEU A 42 2.49 9.00 4.66
C LEU A 42 2.64 10.18 5.63
N MET A 43 3.84 10.33 6.23
CA MET A 43 4.19 11.42 7.13
C MET A 43 5.59 11.94 6.80
N SER A 44 5.80 13.24 7.00
CA SER A 44 7.13 13.84 7.02
C SER A 44 7.89 13.48 8.31
N PRO A 45 9.23 13.69 8.36
CA PRO A 45 9.99 13.48 9.59
C PRO A 45 9.53 14.34 10.77
N SER A 46 9.13 15.60 10.51
CA SER A 46 8.61 16.52 11.54
C SER A 46 7.27 16.07 12.08
N GLU A 47 6.32 15.70 11.20
CA GLU A 47 5.02 15.13 11.59
C GLU A 47 5.21 13.85 12.39
N SER A 48 6.13 12.98 11.97
CA SER A 48 6.42 11.71 12.65
C SER A 48 6.99 11.91 14.06
N ARG A 49 7.86 12.90 14.27
CA ARG A 49 8.37 13.25 15.61
C ARG A 49 7.30 13.90 16.48
N ALA A 50 6.48 14.78 15.91
CA ALA A 50 5.39 15.43 16.62
C ALA A 50 4.21 14.48 16.92
N GLY A 51 4.01 13.44 16.11
CA GLY A 51 2.79 12.62 16.12
C GLY A 51 1.58 13.34 15.53
N ALA A 52 1.81 14.34 14.66
CA ALA A 52 0.75 15.07 13.97
C ALA A 52 0.33 14.34 12.70
N GLU A 53 -0.92 14.50 12.24
CA GLU A 53 -1.40 13.94 10.96
C GLU A 53 -1.27 12.41 10.82
N ALA A 54 -1.23 11.67 11.93
CA ALA A 54 -1.01 10.22 11.94
C ALA A 54 -2.08 9.40 11.21
N ARG A 55 -3.27 9.97 10.98
CA ARG A 55 -4.44 9.31 10.36
C ARG A 55 -4.70 9.72 8.91
N ARG A 56 -3.69 10.30 8.24
CA ARG A 56 -3.81 10.74 6.84
C ARG A 56 -4.24 9.58 5.94
N VAL A 57 -5.19 9.87 5.06
CA VAL A 57 -5.59 8.95 3.97
C VAL A 57 -4.86 9.36 2.69
N ARG A 58 -4.25 8.41 1.99
CA ARG A 58 -3.69 8.60 0.65
C ARG A 58 -4.34 7.67 -0.35
N LEU A 59 -4.62 8.21 -1.53
CA LEU A 59 -5.16 7.49 -2.67
C LEU A 59 -4.04 7.32 -3.69
N PHE A 60 -3.78 6.09 -4.10
CA PHE A 60 -2.79 5.74 -5.11
C PHE A 60 -3.53 5.20 -6.32
N GLY A 61 -3.70 6.04 -7.33
CA GLY A 61 -4.25 5.65 -8.63
C GLY A 61 -3.22 4.93 -9.50
N PRO A 62 -3.61 4.52 -10.72
CA PRO A 62 -2.76 3.75 -11.64
C PRO A 62 -1.37 4.38 -11.89
N ASP A 63 -1.30 5.70 -11.96
CA ASP A 63 -0.05 6.43 -12.22
C ASP A 63 0.95 6.36 -11.04
N SER A 64 0.47 5.99 -9.85
CA SER A 64 1.32 5.78 -8.67
C SER A 64 1.82 4.34 -8.55
N LEU A 65 1.33 3.42 -9.40
CA LEU A 65 1.62 2.00 -9.33
C LEU A 65 2.61 1.57 -10.42
N VAL A 66 3.40 0.54 -10.14
CA VAL A 66 4.28 -0.06 -11.14
C VAL A 66 3.43 -0.82 -12.16
N LYS A 67 3.47 -0.40 -13.43
CA LYS A 67 2.58 -0.90 -14.49
C LYS A 67 2.60 -2.42 -14.67
N GLY A 68 3.78 -3.04 -14.69
CA GLY A 68 3.92 -4.49 -14.90
C GLY A 68 3.18 -5.30 -13.83
N PRO A 69 3.55 -5.17 -12.55
CA PRO A 69 2.84 -5.82 -11.45
C PRO A 69 1.35 -5.45 -11.37
N ALA A 70 0.96 -4.20 -11.67
CA ALA A 70 -0.45 -3.79 -11.63
C ALA A 70 -1.35 -4.53 -12.64
N GLN A 71 -0.80 -4.91 -13.81
CA GLN A 71 -1.55 -5.59 -14.88
C GLN A 71 -1.61 -7.12 -14.72
N ALA A 72 -0.70 -7.71 -13.95
CA ALA A 72 -0.72 -9.15 -13.66
C ALA A 72 -1.73 -9.50 -12.55
N THR A 73 -2.09 -10.77 -12.43
CA THR A 73 -3.04 -11.26 -11.42
C THR A 73 -2.32 -11.72 -10.16
N TRP A 74 -2.80 -11.29 -8.99
CA TRP A 74 -2.19 -11.61 -7.71
C TRP A 74 -3.24 -11.94 -6.66
N ASP A 75 -2.89 -12.82 -5.72
CA ASP A 75 -3.76 -13.21 -4.59
C ASP A 75 -3.12 -12.94 -3.22
N ARG A 76 -1.85 -12.51 -3.16
CA ARG A 76 -1.17 -12.08 -1.94
C ARG A 76 -0.74 -10.63 -2.02
N LEU A 77 -0.97 -9.93 -0.92
CA LEU A 77 -0.53 -8.57 -0.70
C LEU A 77 0.43 -8.58 0.51
N ARG A 78 1.59 -7.95 0.37
CA ARG A 78 2.50 -7.64 1.48
C ARG A 78 2.56 -6.14 1.63
N VAL A 79 2.21 -5.65 2.80
CA VAL A 79 2.29 -4.23 3.15
C VAL A 79 3.44 -4.05 4.12
N VAL A 80 4.41 -3.24 3.75
CA VAL A 80 5.57 -2.91 4.58
C VAL A 80 5.39 -1.48 5.08
N LEU A 81 5.42 -1.32 6.40
CA LEU A 81 5.30 -0.04 7.06
C LEU A 81 6.60 0.28 7.77
N SER A 82 7.02 1.54 7.69
CA SER A 82 8.25 2.00 8.33
C SER A 82 8.00 3.31 9.08
N GLN A 83 8.52 3.41 10.30
CA GLN A 83 8.53 4.63 11.09
C GLN A 83 9.92 4.88 11.71
N PRO A 84 10.89 5.36 10.91
CA PRO A 84 12.27 5.54 11.37
C PRO A 84 12.45 6.76 12.28
N TYR A 85 11.48 7.69 12.32
CA TYR A 85 11.62 8.97 13.02
C TYR A 85 11.02 8.96 14.43
N CYS A 86 10.28 7.92 14.79
CA CYS A 86 9.70 7.75 16.12
C CYS A 86 9.52 6.27 16.47
N GLN A 87 10.47 5.70 17.20
CA GLN A 87 10.44 4.29 17.59
C GLN A 87 9.68 4.03 18.91
N SER A 88 9.28 5.08 19.63
CA SER A 88 8.63 4.97 20.94
C SER A 88 7.12 4.80 20.88
N ARG A 89 6.49 5.05 19.72
CA ARG A 89 5.04 4.95 19.53
C ARG A 89 4.70 3.77 18.61
N PRO A 90 3.63 3.01 18.91
CA PRO A 90 3.13 2.03 17.96
C PRO A 90 2.66 2.74 16.68
N TYR A 91 2.80 2.04 15.56
CA TYR A 91 2.34 2.52 14.26
C TYR A 91 1.79 1.36 13.43
N GLY A 92 0.95 1.69 12.47
CA GLY A 92 0.28 0.73 11.63
C GLY A 92 -0.51 1.39 10.51
N LEU A 93 -1.60 0.73 10.13
CA LEU A 93 -2.60 1.27 9.22
C LEU A 93 -3.97 1.20 9.88
N SER A 94 -4.76 2.25 9.68
CA SER A 94 -6.19 2.24 9.98
C SER A 94 -6.95 1.34 9.00
N PHE A 95 -6.62 1.43 7.70
CA PHE A 95 -7.18 0.55 6.67
C PHE A 95 -6.31 0.51 5.41
N ILE A 96 -6.51 -0.54 4.61
CA ILE A 96 -6.12 -0.59 3.21
C ILE A 96 -7.31 -1.09 2.39
N ARG A 97 -7.61 -0.44 1.27
CA ARG A 97 -8.56 -0.91 0.26
C ARG A 97 -7.85 -1.10 -1.06
N VAL A 98 -8.13 -2.21 -1.72
CA VAL A 98 -7.55 -2.61 -2.99
C VAL A 98 -8.67 -2.66 -4.01
N PHE A 99 -8.49 -2.02 -5.15
CA PHE A 99 -9.49 -1.95 -6.22
C PHE A 99 -8.93 -2.61 -7.48
N SER A 100 -9.75 -3.45 -8.11
CA SER A 100 -9.53 -3.89 -9.49
C SER A 100 -9.92 -2.78 -10.46
N ALA A 101 -9.51 -2.93 -11.73
CA ALA A 101 -10.02 -2.05 -12.78
C ALA A 101 -11.56 -2.17 -12.83
N PRO A 102 -12.29 -1.08 -13.14
CA PRO A 102 -13.69 -1.19 -13.48
C PRO A 102 -13.83 -2.15 -14.67
N GLU A 103 -14.85 -2.99 -14.64
CA GLU A 103 -15.24 -3.77 -15.82
C GLU A 103 -15.61 -2.76 -16.91
N GLU A 104 -15.03 -2.89 -18.12
CA GLU A 104 -15.50 -2.12 -19.27
C GLU A 104 -16.92 -2.59 -19.55
N GLU A 105 -17.92 -1.77 -19.22
CA GLU A 105 -19.28 -1.95 -19.73
C GLU A 105 -19.21 -1.72 -21.25
N GLU A 106 -19.25 -2.81 -22.02
CA GLU A 106 -19.52 -2.80 -23.47
C GLU A 106 -20.92 -2.26 -23.80
#